data_AF-A0A6V8HN39-F1
#
_entry.id   AF-A0A6V8HN39-F1
#
_cell.length_a   1.000
_cell.length_b   1.000
_cell.length_c   1.000
_cell.angle_alpha   90.00
_cell.angle_beta   90.00
_cell.angle_gamma   90.00
#
_symmetry.space_group_name_H-M   'P 1'
#
loop_
_entity.id
_entity.type
_entity.pdbx_description
1 polymer ?
#
loop_
_entity_poly.entity_id
_entity_poly.type
_entity_poly.pdbx_seq_one_letter_code
_entity_poly.pdbx_strand_id
1 'polypeptide(L)'
;MLSLRTLARSAPRAFARSYSVAARPTTARLATIQRPSLLQKSFVKCQYPAFSTARILREPAGEVDIELSEKLTEELSHEQSSGEMDEAAEVIKTYFEGSTWEIKDVAGEQEVVLTRKFGNEKIRATFTVSDLQNVGEDEFDGLSESEYENVNQGQPSEPISTRPEDSIAPSDRDYDGEIPGFPVRVNITIEKPGNGALLFQTTASDGAFEIHEVSQFDKADLAEAQTAEKDWHRQSLYSGPAYGNLDEELQVLFERYLEERGFNAELANIIPDYITVKEQKEYTRWLETVKKFVSA
;
A
#
# COMPACT_ATOMS: atom_id res chain seq x y z
N MET A 1 -17.38 -22.13 -60.23
CA MET A 1 -16.99 -21.14 -61.26
C MET A 1 -16.00 -20.19 -60.58
N LEU A 2 -14.70 -20.50 -60.67
CA LEU A 2 -13.72 -19.75 -61.46
C LEU A 2 -13.54 -18.31 -60.93
N SER A 3 -12.41 -18.02 -60.27
CA SER A 3 -11.31 -17.20 -60.87
C SER A 3 -11.25 -15.86 -60.10
N LEU A 4 -10.15 -15.19 -59.75
CA LEU A 4 -8.75 -15.23 -60.15
C LEU A 4 -7.90 -14.48 -59.08
N ARG A 5 -6.61 -14.81 -59.11
CA ARG A 5 -5.47 -14.30 -58.33
C ARG A 5 -5.32 -12.77 -58.34
N THR A 6 -4.80 -12.22 -57.25
CA THR A 6 -3.86 -11.08 -57.29
C THR A 6 -2.70 -11.28 -56.32
N LEU A 7 -1.49 -11.12 -56.88
CA LEU A 7 -0.17 -11.21 -56.25
C LEU A 7 0.23 -9.81 -55.74
N ALA A 8 0.79 -9.70 -54.53
CA ALA A 8 1.57 -8.52 -54.15
C ALA A 8 2.68 -8.84 -53.13
N ARG A 9 3.90 -8.93 -53.70
CA ARG A 9 5.20 -8.43 -53.22
C ARG A 9 5.75 -8.88 -51.85
N SER A 10 6.73 -9.77 -51.98
CA SER A 10 7.82 -10.09 -51.06
C SER A 10 8.74 -8.90 -50.73
N ALA A 11 9.17 -8.80 -49.47
CA ALA A 11 10.42 -8.15 -49.09
C ALA A 11 10.97 -8.74 -47.77
N PRO A 12 12.08 -9.49 -47.79
CA PRO A 12 12.93 -9.62 -46.61
C PRO A 12 14.13 -8.68 -46.76
N ARG A 13 14.28 -7.75 -45.81
CA ARG A 13 15.52 -6.99 -45.62
C ARG A 13 16.55 -7.91 -44.96
N ALA A 14 17.69 -8.13 -45.63
CA ALA A 14 18.80 -8.87 -45.07
C ALA A 14 20.14 -8.18 -45.41
N PHE A 15 20.92 -7.98 -44.34
CA PHE A 15 22.38 -7.79 -44.21
C PHE A 15 23.11 -6.63 -44.91
N ALA A 16 23.76 -5.80 -44.08
CA ALA A 16 25.13 -5.35 -44.32
C ALA A 16 25.95 -5.58 -43.05
N ARG A 17 26.84 -6.57 -43.10
CA ARG A 17 27.84 -6.91 -42.08
C ARG A 17 29.12 -6.18 -42.47
N SER A 18 29.59 -5.25 -41.64
CA SER A 18 30.84 -4.53 -41.87
C SER A 18 32.02 -5.36 -41.35
N TYR A 19 32.95 -5.69 -42.23
CA TYR A 19 34.23 -6.31 -41.91
C TYR A 19 35.32 -5.25 -42.13
N SER A 20 35.95 -4.80 -41.05
CA SER A 20 37.15 -3.96 -41.13
C SER A 20 38.39 -4.84 -41.27
N VAL A 21 39.15 -4.53 -42.32
CA VAL A 21 40.40 -5.18 -42.72
C VAL A 21 41.54 -4.64 -41.86
N ALA A 22 42.24 -5.52 -41.14
CA ALA A 22 43.50 -5.20 -40.46
C ALA A 22 44.67 -5.77 -41.26
N ALA A 23 45.49 -4.90 -41.83
CA ALA A 23 46.73 -5.27 -42.52
C ALA A 23 47.87 -5.43 -41.49
N ARG A 24 48.52 -6.59 -41.50
CA ARG A 24 49.81 -6.86 -40.84
C ARG A 24 50.95 -6.51 -41.80
N PRO A 25 52.11 -6.12 -41.27
CA PRO A 25 53.36 -6.60 -41.84
C PRO A 25 54.19 -7.40 -40.83
N THR A 26 54.87 -8.43 -41.34
CA THR A 26 55.76 -9.33 -40.62
C THR A 26 57.15 -9.32 -41.22
N THR A 27 58.12 -9.60 -40.34
CA THR A 27 59.51 -10.09 -40.55
C THR A 27 60.61 -9.03 -40.69
N ALA A 28 61.85 -9.19 -40.20
CA ALA A 28 62.50 -10.00 -39.15
C ALA A 28 64.01 -9.67 -39.15
N ARG A 29 64.74 -10.11 -38.10
CA ARG A 29 66.22 -10.27 -37.92
C ARG A 29 66.99 -9.06 -37.35
N LEU A 30 68.04 -9.18 -36.52
CA LEU A 30 68.72 -10.26 -35.77
C LEU A 30 69.59 -9.62 -34.64
N ALA A 31 69.84 -10.41 -33.60
CA ALA A 31 70.69 -10.27 -32.39
C ALA A 31 71.81 -9.21 -32.27
N THR A 32 71.97 -8.63 -31.06
CA THR A 32 73.25 -8.62 -30.31
C THR A 32 73.02 -8.43 -28.80
N ILE A 33 73.87 -9.07 -27.99
CA ILE A 33 73.91 -9.10 -26.52
C ILE A 33 74.54 -7.80 -25.98
N GLN A 34 73.98 -7.22 -24.91
CA GLN A 34 74.74 -6.59 -23.80
C GLN A 34 73.81 -6.24 -22.61
N ARG A 35 74.11 -6.80 -21.43
CA ARG A 35 73.86 -6.22 -20.10
C ARG A 35 75.15 -5.49 -19.67
N PRO A 36 75.22 -4.66 -18.62
CA PRO A 36 74.21 -4.26 -17.61
C PRO A 36 74.16 -2.73 -17.34
N SER A 37 73.09 -2.22 -16.71
CA SER A 37 73.18 -1.15 -15.68
C SER A 37 71.81 -0.66 -15.23
N LEU A 38 71.60 -0.64 -13.91
CA LEU A 38 70.72 0.22 -13.12
C LEU A 38 69.30 0.51 -13.66
N LEU A 39 68.32 -0.20 -13.10
CA LEU A 39 66.90 0.15 -13.09
C LEU A 39 66.67 1.50 -12.39
N GLN A 40 66.79 2.62 -13.11
CA GLN A 40 66.00 3.80 -12.81
C GLN A 40 64.63 3.60 -13.45
N LYS A 41 63.63 3.30 -12.62
CA LYS A 41 62.22 3.35 -13.02
C LYS A 41 61.88 4.80 -13.34
N SER A 42 61.90 5.18 -14.62
CA SER A 42 61.23 6.38 -15.08
C SER A 42 59.73 6.15 -14.96
N PHE A 43 59.13 6.62 -13.87
CA PHE A 43 57.69 6.81 -13.81
C PHE A 43 57.35 7.87 -14.85
N VAL A 44 56.88 7.44 -16.03
CA VAL A 44 56.16 8.34 -16.92
C VAL A 44 54.85 8.66 -16.20
N LYS A 45 54.85 9.77 -15.46
CA LYS A 45 53.59 10.38 -15.02
C LYS A 45 52.85 10.76 -16.29
N CYS A 46 51.84 9.97 -16.65
CA CYS A 46 50.80 10.45 -17.56
C CYS A 46 50.13 11.63 -16.86
N GLN A 47 50.59 12.84 -17.16
CA GLN A 47 49.91 14.06 -16.76
C GLN A 47 48.68 14.18 -17.66
N TYR A 48 47.57 13.59 -17.22
CA TYR A 48 46.27 13.95 -17.76
C TYR A 48 46.09 15.46 -17.51
N PRO A 49 45.69 16.26 -18.51
CA PRO A 49 45.28 17.63 -18.25
C PRO A 49 44.05 17.57 -17.33
N ALA A 50 44.22 17.95 -16.07
CA ALA A 50 43.13 18.14 -15.13
C ALA A 50 42.39 19.45 -15.47
N PHE A 51 41.74 19.48 -16.63
CA PHE A 51 40.82 20.53 -17.01
C PHE A 51 39.51 19.88 -17.46
N SER A 52 38.83 19.21 -16.51
CA SER A 52 37.38 19.08 -16.60
C SER A 52 36.78 20.30 -15.92
N THR A 53 36.52 21.36 -16.69
CA THR A 53 35.74 22.52 -16.24
C THR A 53 34.25 22.32 -16.52
N ALA A 54 33.82 21.08 -16.79
CA ALA A 54 32.42 20.73 -16.84
C ALA A 54 31.86 20.81 -15.42
N ARG A 55 31.53 22.03 -14.99
CA ARG A 55 30.53 22.22 -13.94
C ARG A 55 29.28 21.54 -14.49
N ILE A 56 28.77 20.56 -13.75
CA ILE A 56 27.40 20.10 -13.95
C ILE A 56 26.55 21.35 -13.75
N LEU A 57 26.16 22.00 -14.84
CA LEU A 57 25.16 23.05 -14.84
C LEU A 57 23.86 22.33 -14.49
N ARG A 58 23.53 22.33 -13.20
CA ARG A 58 22.16 22.11 -12.78
C ARG A 58 21.37 23.24 -13.43
N GLU A 59 20.51 22.91 -14.38
CA GLU A 59 19.60 23.89 -14.95
C GLU A 59 18.86 24.56 -13.79
N PRO A 60 18.63 25.89 -13.86
CA PRO A 60 17.85 26.56 -12.84
C PRO A 60 16.48 25.87 -12.74
N ALA A 61 16.02 25.65 -11.51
CA ALA A 61 14.68 25.13 -11.24
C ALA A 61 13.66 25.92 -12.08
N GLY A 62 12.68 25.22 -12.67
CA GLY A 62 11.61 25.88 -13.40
C GLY A 62 10.85 26.82 -12.49
N GLU A 63 10.24 27.88 -13.03
CA GLU A 63 9.42 28.83 -12.25
C GLU A 63 8.33 28.09 -11.44
N VAL A 64 7.75 27.04 -12.03
CA VAL A 64 6.74 26.16 -11.39
C VAL A 64 7.31 25.33 -10.24
N ASP A 65 8.59 24.95 -10.29
CA ASP A 65 9.20 24.13 -9.23
C ASP A 65 9.30 24.91 -7.92
N ILE A 66 9.53 26.23 -8.01
CA ILE A 66 9.59 27.14 -6.86
C ILE A 66 8.20 27.26 -6.24
N GLU A 67 7.20 27.62 -7.05
CA GLU A 67 5.80 27.76 -6.60
C GLU A 67 5.27 26.46 -5.98
N LEU A 68 5.54 25.32 -6.62
CA LEU A 68 5.13 24.01 -6.12
C LEU A 68 5.83 23.67 -4.79
N SER A 69 7.13 23.98 -4.67
CA SER A 69 7.87 23.72 -3.42
C SER A 69 7.36 24.57 -2.26
N GLU A 70 6.98 25.83 -2.51
CA GLU A 70 6.38 26.72 -1.51
C GLU A 70 5.02 26.19 -1.08
N LYS A 71 4.16 25.80 -2.02
CA LYS A 71 2.88 25.16 -1.70
C LYS A 71 3.03 23.90 -0.86
N LEU A 72 3.95 23.01 -1.22
CA LEU A 72 4.23 21.82 -0.41
C LEU A 72 4.75 22.15 0.99
N THR A 73 5.41 23.31 1.19
CA THR A 73 5.80 23.77 2.52
C THR A 73 4.63 24.29 3.34
N GLU A 74 3.71 25.02 2.70
CA GLU A 74 2.49 25.53 3.33
C GLU A 74 1.64 24.36 3.81
N GLU A 75 1.35 23.39 2.92
CA GLU A 75 0.56 22.19 3.27
C GLU A 75 1.19 21.41 4.43
N LEU A 76 2.49 21.10 4.36
CA LEU A 76 3.18 20.38 5.43
C LEU A 76 3.10 21.13 6.77
N SER A 77 3.18 22.46 6.76
CA SER A 77 3.05 23.27 7.97
C SER A 77 1.64 23.27 8.54
N HIS A 78 0.60 23.26 7.70
CA HIS A 78 -0.78 23.14 8.14
C HIS A 78 -1.01 21.80 8.81
N GLU A 79 -0.57 20.69 8.20
CA GLU A 79 -0.73 19.34 8.74
C GLU A 79 0.02 19.10 10.06
N GLN A 80 1.17 19.75 10.27
CA GLN A 80 1.90 19.66 11.53
C GLN A 80 1.28 20.49 12.65
N SER A 81 0.48 21.49 12.31
CA SER A 81 -0.11 22.41 13.28
C SER A 81 -1.45 21.93 13.84
N SER A 82 -2.16 21.05 13.13
CA SER A 82 -3.50 20.59 13.50
C SER A 82 -3.49 19.70 14.75
N GLY A 83 -2.46 18.88 14.98
CA GLY A 83 -2.24 18.11 16.23
C GLY A 83 -3.32 17.07 16.59
N GLU A 84 -4.47 17.10 15.93
CA GLU A 84 -5.66 16.27 16.18
C GLU A 84 -5.35 14.77 16.10
N MET A 85 -4.42 14.40 15.21
CA MET A 85 -4.02 13.00 15.00
C MET A 85 -3.06 12.46 16.08
N ASP A 86 -2.47 13.33 16.92
CA ASP A 86 -1.55 12.90 17.98
C ASP A 86 -2.30 12.25 19.14
N GLU A 87 -3.49 12.76 19.48
CA GLU A 87 -4.34 12.20 20.54
C GLU A 87 -4.83 10.79 20.15
N ALA A 88 -5.33 10.63 18.92
CA ALA A 88 -5.71 9.31 18.38
C ALA A 88 -4.52 8.34 18.37
N ALA A 89 -3.32 8.81 18.01
CA ALA A 89 -2.11 8.00 18.03
C ALA A 89 -1.72 7.54 19.45
N GLU A 90 -2.00 8.32 20.49
CA GLU A 90 -1.77 7.92 21.88
C GLU A 90 -2.75 6.83 22.33
N VAL A 91 -4.05 6.97 22.02
CA VAL A 91 -5.06 5.94 22.31
C VAL A 91 -4.65 4.60 21.70
N ILE A 92 -4.28 4.59 20.43
CA ILE A 92 -3.80 3.40 19.72
C ILE A 92 -2.57 2.79 20.40
N LYS A 93 -1.58 3.60 20.77
CA LYS A 93 -0.37 3.10 21.46
C LYS A 93 -0.73 2.45 22.78
N THR A 94 -1.57 3.09 23.59
CA THR A 94 -1.98 2.54 24.90
C THR A 94 -2.71 1.21 24.76
N TYR A 95 -3.58 1.08 23.75
CA TYR A 95 -4.23 -0.19 23.45
C TYR A 95 -3.21 -1.29 23.12
N PHE A 96 -2.31 -1.01 22.18
CA PHE A 96 -1.36 -2.03 21.73
C PHE A 96 -0.30 -2.39 22.78
N GLU A 97 0.09 -1.45 23.65
CA GLU A 97 0.94 -1.70 24.82
C GLU A 97 0.28 -2.62 25.85
N GLY A 98 -1.04 -2.51 26.03
CA GLY A 98 -1.83 -3.42 26.87
C GLY A 98 -2.19 -4.74 26.17
N SER A 99 -2.10 -4.79 24.84
CA SER A 99 -2.53 -5.92 24.03
C SER A 99 -1.48 -7.03 23.93
N THR A 100 -1.89 -8.17 23.35
CA THR A 100 -0.99 -9.29 23.02
C THR A 100 -0.58 -9.30 21.54
N TRP A 101 -0.87 -8.23 20.82
CA TRP A 101 -0.61 -8.09 19.38
C TRP A 101 0.75 -7.41 19.15
N GLU A 102 1.57 -8.03 18.31
CA GLU A 102 2.80 -7.42 17.79
C GLU A 102 2.48 -6.76 16.44
N ILE A 103 2.60 -5.43 16.39
CA ILE A 103 2.39 -4.66 15.16
C ILE A 103 3.69 -4.55 14.37
N LYS A 104 3.62 -4.77 13.06
CA LYS A 104 4.66 -4.44 12.10
C LYS A 104 4.12 -3.43 11.12
N ASP A 105 4.56 -2.19 11.30
CA ASP A 105 4.27 -1.06 10.44
C ASP A 105 5.60 -0.56 9.84
N VAL A 106 5.70 -0.63 8.51
CA VAL A 106 6.84 -0.14 7.76
C VAL A 106 6.44 1.16 7.08
N ALA A 107 7.13 2.23 7.43
CA ALA A 107 6.83 3.53 6.86
C ALA A 107 7.11 3.52 5.34
N GLY A 108 6.16 4.01 4.55
CA GLY A 108 6.15 3.98 3.08
C GLY A 108 5.44 2.76 2.47
N GLU A 109 5.10 1.75 3.28
CA GLU A 109 4.25 0.64 2.89
C GLU A 109 2.82 0.89 3.39
N GLN A 110 1.82 0.51 2.60
CA GLN A 110 0.40 0.68 2.95
C GLN A 110 -0.12 -0.46 3.83
N GLU A 111 0.50 -1.63 3.76
CA GLU A 111 0.10 -2.83 4.49
C GLU A 111 0.62 -2.77 5.94
N VAL A 112 -0.27 -3.09 6.88
CA VAL A 112 0.05 -3.23 8.30
C VAL A 112 -0.19 -4.67 8.71
N VAL A 113 0.77 -5.24 9.43
CA VAL A 113 0.71 -6.66 9.82
C VAL A 113 0.66 -6.78 11.34
N LEU A 114 -0.46 -7.28 11.86
CA LEU A 114 -0.59 -7.71 13.25
C LEU A 114 -0.21 -9.18 13.37
N THR A 115 0.63 -9.52 14.35
CA THR A 115 1.01 -10.90 14.64
C THR A 115 0.78 -11.25 16.08
N ARG A 116 0.29 -12.46 16.33
CA ARG A 116 0.05 -13.00 17.67
C ARG A 116 0.27 -14.50 17.68
N LYS A 117 0.64 -15.04 18.84
CA LYS A 117 0.66 -16.48 19.09
C LYS A 117 -0.49 -16.86 20.00
N PHE A 118 -1.21 -17.92 19.65
CA PHE A 118 -2.30 -18.45 20.45
C PHE A 118 -2.10 -19.96 20.63
N GLY A 119 -1.59 -20.37 21.80
CA GLY A 119 -1.19 -21.76 22.04
C GLY A 119 -0.10 -22.21 21.06
N ASN A 120 -0.43 -23.18 20.20
CA ASN A 120 0.43 -23.68 19.12
C ASN A 120 0.14 -23.04 17.76
N GLU A 121 -0.80 -22.10 17.68
CA GLU A 121 -1.21 -21.44 16.45
C GLU A 121 -0.47 -20.10 16.30
N LYS A 122 -0.11 -19.76 15.06
CA LYS A 122 0.41 -18.44 14.70
C LYS A 122 -0.68 -17.69 13.94
N ILE A 123 -1.07 -16.55 14.50
CA ILE A 123 -2.13 -15.71 13.97
C ILE A 123 -1.48 -14.48 13.36
N ARG A 124 -1.95 -14.12 12.17
CA ARG A 124 -1.58 -12.89 11.51
C ARG A 124 -2.83 -12.24 10.95
N ALA A 125 -2.98 -10.94 11.16
CA ALA A 125 -3.98 -10.13 10.50
C ALA A 125 -3.28 -9.08 9.64
N THR A 126 -3.73 -8.89 8.42
CA THR A 126 -3.19 -7.89 7.49
C THR A 126 -4.32 -7.02 6.99
N PHE A 127 -4.13 -5.70 7.09
CA PHE A 127 -5.04 -4.69 6.56
C PHE A 127 -4.23 -3.60 5.86
N THR A 128 -4.86 -2.84 4.98
CA THR A 128 -4.18 -1.83 4.15
C THR A 128 -4.86 -0.47 4.26
N VAL A 129 -4.05 0.59 4.23
CA VAL A 129 -4.55 1.97 4.20
C VAL A 129 -5.33 2.27 2.91
N SER A 130 -5.14 1.48 1.84
CA SER A 130 -5.86 1.65 0.58
C SER A 130 -7.39 1.49 0.71
N ASP A 131 -7.86 0.82 1.76
CA ASP A 131 -9.31 0.62 1.95
C ASP A 131 -10.03 1.94 2.23
N LEU A 132 -9.38 2.89 2.92
CA LEU A 132 -9.91 4.24 3.11
C LEU A 132 -10.14 4.96 1.77
N GLN A 133 -9.28 4.72 0.78
CA GLN A 133 -9.38 5.32 -0.56
C GLN A 133 -10.45 4.68 -1.43
N ASN A 134 -10.93 3.49 -1.05
CA ASN A 134 -11.88 2.70 -1.83
C ASN A 134 -13.32 2.79 -1.28
N VAL A 135 -13.51 3.41 -0.12
CA VAL A 135 -14.82 3.95 0.28
C VAL A 135 -15.14 5.01 -0.77
N GLY A 136 -16.08 4.73 -1.67
CA GLY A 136 -16.39 5.64 -2.77
C GLY A 136 -16.79 7.01 -2.22
N GLU A 137 -16.43 8.08 -2.94
CA GLU A 137 -16.89 9.45 -2.62
C GLU A 137 -18.41 9.50 -2.37
N ASP A 138 -19.19 8.62 -3.04
CA ASP A 138 -20.64 8.48 -2.89
C ASP A 138 -21.11 7.93 -1.52
N GLU A 139 -20.28 7.18 -0.79
CA GLU A 139 -20.64 6.56 0.50
C GLU A 139 -20.20 7.45 1.69
N PHE A 140 -19.15 8.25 1.49
CA PHE A 140 -18.74 9.31 2.42
C PHE A 140 -19.70 10.51 2.37
N ASP A 141 -20.14 10.94 1.18
CA ASP A 141 -21.24 11.91 1.05
C ASP A 141 -22.53 11.35 1.66
N GLY A 142 -22.79 10.05 1.49
CA GLY A 142 -23.91 9.35 2.12
C GLY A 142 -23.93 9.44 3.64
N LEU A 143 -22.79 9.33 4.34
CA LEU A 143 -22.76 9.47 5.81
C LEU A 143 -22.85 10.92 6.29
N SER A 144 -22.37 11.88 5.50
CA SER A 144 -22.54 13.30 5.80
C SER A 144 -23.95 13.80 5.48
N GLU A 145 -24.64 13.19 4.50
CA GLU A 145 -25.93 13.65 3.99
C GLU A 145 -27.13 12.83 4.51
N SER A 146 -26.94 11.58 4.94
CA SER A 146 -28.03 10.68 5.41
C SER A 146 -28.49 10.91 6.85
N GLU A 147 -27.75 11.62 7.70
CA GLU A 147 -28.25 12.08 9.01
C GLU A 147 -28.88 13.49 8.98
N TYR A 148 -28.99 14.12 7.81
CA TYR A 148 -29.87 15.26 7.60
C TYR A 148 -31.28 14.84 7.14
N GLU A 149 -31.72 13.61 7.44
CA GLU A 149 -33.15 13.35 7.45
C GLU A 149 -33.80 14.22 8.54
N ASN A 150 -34.42 15.28 8.06
CA ASN A 150 -35.31 16.14 8.78
C ASN A 150 -36.41 15.29 9.45
N VAL A 151 -36.18 14.80 10.67
CA VAL A 151 -37.22 14.16 11.51
C VAL A 151 -38.39 15.13 11.78
N ASN A 152 -38.21 16.44 11.50
CA ASN A 152 -39.24 17.48 11.57
C ASN A 152 -39.83 17.91 10.21
N GLN A 153 -39.48 17.28 9.09
CA GLN A 153 -40.25 17.40 7.86
C GLN A 153 -41.02 16.09 7.67
N GLY A 154 -42.23 16.07 8.22
CA GLY A 154 -43.14 14.94 8.04
C GLY A 154 -43.22 14.54 6.56
N GLN A 155 -43.31 13.23 6.31
CA GLN A 155 -43.70 12.68 5.01
C GLN A 155 -44.86 13.51 4.43
N PRO A 156 -44.93 13.74 3.10
CA PRO A 156 -45.94 14.61 2.49
C PRO A 156 -47.39 14.10 2.65
N SER A 157 -47.63 13.02 3.39
CA SER A 157 -48.92 12.36 3.48
C SER A 157 -49.74 12.64 4.75
N GLU A 158 -49.18 13.14 5.87
CA GLU A 158 -50.01 13.54 7.03
C GLU A 158 -49.44 14.72 7.84
N PRO A 159 -50.24 15.77 8.15
CA PRO A 159 -49.77 16.91 8.93
C PRO A 159 -49.77 16.56 10.42
N ILE A 160 -48.63 16.12 10.94
CA ILE A 160 -48.38 16.10 12.39
C ILE A 160 -47.92 17.51 12.78
N SER A 161 -48.73 18.20 13.59
CA SER A 161 -48.45 19.55 14.07
C SER A 161 -47.31 19.55 15.08
N THR A 162 -46.07 19.70 14.62
CA THR A 162 -44.91 19.97 15.47
C THR A 162 -45.05 21.37 16.09
N ARG A 163 -45.09 21.47 17.43
CA ARG A 163 -45.24 22.76 18.12
C ARG A 163 -43.93 23.58 17.99
N PRO A 164 -44.00 24.92 17.83
CA PRO A 164 -42.82 25.76 17.58
C PRO A 164 -41.74 25.75 18.68
N GLU A 165 -42.07 25.19 19.83
CA GLU A 165 -41.21 25.09 21.03
C GLU A 165 -40.36 23.80 21.07
N ASP A 166 -40.48 22.93 20.06
CA ASP A 166 -39.69 21.69 19.88
C ASP A 166 -38.62 21.81 18.78
N SER A 167 -38.35 23.04 18.32
CA SER A 167 -37.32 23.34 17.32
C SER A 167 -35.99 23.64 18.03
N ILE A 168 -35.18 22.61 18.27
CA ILE A 168 -33.79 22.77 18.72
C ILE A 168 -32.98 23.37 17.56
N ALA A 169 -32.20 24.42 17.82
CA ALA A 169 -31.32 25.01 16.83
C ALA A 169 -30.27 23.97 16.38
N PRO A 170 -29.84 23.98 15.10
CA PRO A 170 -28.83 23.03 14.60
C PRO A 170 -27.55 23.02 15.45
N SER A 171 -27.22 24.15 16.08
CA SER A 171 -26.04 24.37 16.92
C SER A 171 -26.18 23.87 18.36
N ASP A 172 -27.41 23.64 18.84
CA ASP A 172 -27.72 23.14 20.19
C ASP A 172 -28.01 21.63 20.19
N ARG A 173 -27.80 20.96 19.05
CA ARG A 173 -27.75 19.50 18.99
C ARG A 173 -26.39 19.09 19.56
N ASP A 174 -26.39 18.51 20.76
CA ASP A 174 -25.23 17.78 21.26
C ASP A 174 -24.93 16.66 20.24
N TYR A 175 -23.97 16.91 19.35
CA TYR A 175 -23.41 15.88 18.46
C TYR A 175 -22.56 14.94 19.33
N ASP A 176 -23.23 13.99 19.97
CA ASP A 176 -22.63 12.79 20.58
C ASP A 176 -22.53 11.66 19.53
N GLY A 177 -22.39 12.03 18.25
CA GLY A 177 -22.26 11.10 17.14
C GLY A 177 -20.82 10.61 17.06
N GLU A 178 -20.55 9.47 17.67
CA GLU A 178 -19.37 8.66 17.37
C GLU A 178 -19.34 8.44 15.85
N ILE A 179 -18.38 9.05 15.14
CA ILE A 179 -18.30 8.94 13.67
C ILE A 179 -18.17 7.44 13.35
N PRO A 180 -19.13 6.82 12.64
CA PRO A 180 -19.06 5.40 12.36
C PRO A 180 -17.78 5.11 11.58
N GLY A 181 -17.00 4.16 12.08
CA GLY A 181 -15.78 3.71 11.42
C GLY A 181 -16.11 3.16 10.03
N PHE A 182 -15.28 3.46 9.04
CA PHE A 182 -15.46 2.91 7.70
C PHE A 182 -15.13 1.41 7.67
N PRO A 183 -15.76 0.62 6.78
CA PRO A 183 -15.48 -0.80 6.67
C PRO A 183 -14.06 -1.05 6.16
N VAL A 184 -13.28 -1.84 6.90
CA VAL A 184 -11.88 -2.18 6.56
C VAL A 184 -11.76 -3.65 6.24
N ARG A 185 -11.11 -4.01 5.13
CA ARG A 185 -10.85 -5.42 4.81
C ARG A 185 -9.64 -5.91 5.59
N VAL A 186 -9.87 -6.94 6.39
CA VAL A 186 -8.84 -7.58 7.20
C VAL A 186 -8.71 -9.04 6.77
N ASN A 187 -7.54 -9.41 6.29
CA ASN A 187 -7.20 -10.78 5.96
C ASN A 187 -6.55 -11.44 7.18
N ILE A 188 -7.22 -12.44 7.75
CA ILE A 188 -6.77 -13.16 8.94
C ILE A 188 -6.25 -14.52 8.52
N THR A 189 -4.96 -14.77 8.78
CA THR A 189 -4.34 -16.07 8.58
C THR A 189 -4.08 -16.75 9.93
N ILE A 190 -4.53 -18.00 10.08
CA ILE A 190 -4.25 -18.83 11.25
C ILE A 190 -3.48 -20.06 10.79
N GLU A 191 -2.20 -20.10 11.14
CA GLU A 191 -1.29 -21.20 10.83
C GLU A 191 -1.22 -22.19 12.00
N LYS A 192 -1.36 -23.48 11.68
CA LYS A 192 -1.17 -24.59 12.61
C LYS A 192 0.06 -25.40 12.21
N PRO A 193 0.98 -25.71 13.14
CA PRO A 193 2.20 -26.44 12.82
C PRO A 193 1.84 -27.82 12.25
N GLY A 194 2.21 -28.06 11.00
CA GLY A 194 1.98 -29.33 10.28
C GLY A 194 0.61 -29.50 9.63
N ASN A 195 -0.36 -28.60 9.87
CA ASN A 195 -1.74 -28.70 9.36
C ASN A 195 -2.10 -27.55 8.40
N GLY A 196 -1.10 -26.82 7.91
CA GLY A 196 -1.30 -25.71 6.98
C GLY A 196 -1.85 -24.45 7.63
N ALA A 197 -2.62 -23.67 6.87
CA ALA A 197 -3.18 -22.39 7.30
C ALA A 197 -4.63 -22.23 6.83
N LEU A 198 -5.42 -21.57 7.66
CA LEU A 198 -6.74 -21.04 7.30
C LEU A 198 -6.61 -19.55 7.01
N LEU A 199 -7.23 -19.10 5.94
CA LEU A 199 -7.38 -17.70 5.57
C LEU A 199 -8.85 -17.32 5.70
N PHE A 200 -9.13 -16.32 6.52
CA PHE A 200 -10.42 -15.67 6.62
C PHE A 200 -10.31 -14.31 5.95
N GLN A 201 -11.17 -14.07 4.97
CA GLN A 201 -11.37 -12.73 4.44
C GLN A 201 -12.52 -12.11 5.21
N THR A 202 -12.21 -11.04 5.94
CA THR A 202 -13.17 -10.38 6.82
C THR A 202 -13.23 -8.89 6.55
N THR A 203 -14.35 -8.27 6.89
CA THR A 203 -14.49 -6.82 6.94
C THR A 203 -14.76 -6.41 8.38
N ALA A 204 -13.92 -5.53 8.91
CA ALA A 204 -14.12 -4.91 10.21
C ALA A 204 -15.02 -3.68 10.05
N SER A 205 -16.19 -3.69 10.68
CA SER A 205 -17.17 -2.59 10.68
C SER A 205 -17.98 -2.65 11.97
N ASP A 206 -18.34 -1.49 12.53
CA ASP A 206 -19.24 -1.38 13.71
C ASP A 206 -18.89 -2.31 14.88
N GLY A 207 -17.60 -2.47 15.20
CA GLY A 207 -17.16 -3.34 16.30
C GLY A 207 -17.33 -4.83 16.03
N ALA A 208 -17.47 -5.26 14.78
CA ALA A 208 -17.56 -6.67 14.41
C ALA A 208 -16.65 -6.99 13.22
N PHE A 209 -16.25 -8.27 13.13
CA PHE A 209 -15.58 -8.82 11.96
C PHE A 209 -16.58 -9.67 11.17
N GLU A 210 -17.08 -9.14 10.06
CA GLU A 210 -17.94 -9.89 9.14
C GLU A 210 -17.08 -10.82 8.29
N ILE A 211 -17.41 -12.12 8.25
CA ILE A 211 -16.66 -13.12 7.48
C ILE A 211 -17.29 -13.28 6.10
N HIS A 212 -16.50 -13.11 5.04
CA HIS A 212 -16.97 -13.28 3.65
C HIS A 212 -16.51 -14.60 3.01
N GLU A 213 -15.28 -15.02 3.32
CA GLU A 213 -14.66 -16.21 2.72
C GLU A 213 -13.76 -16.91 3.73
N VAL A 214 -13.76 -18.24 3.69
CA VAL A 214 -12.89 -19.10 4.50
C VAL A 214 -12.21 -20.12 3.59
N SER A 215 -10.91 -19.93 3.38
CA SER A 215 -10.08 -20.81 2.53
C SER A 215 -9.07 -21.59 3.37
N GLN A 216 -8.79 -22.85 2.98
CA GLN A 216 -7.76 -23.67 3.62
C GLN A 216 -6.61 -23.92 2.64
N PHE A 217 -5.39 -23.83 3.16
CA PHE A 217 -4.16 -24.07 2.42
C PHE A 217 -3.28 -25.07 3.18
N ASP A 218 -2.67 -26.02 2.46
CA ASP A 218 -1.77 -27.00 3.06
C ASP A 218 -0.46 -26.38 3.59
N LYS A 219 -0.08 -25.21 3.06
CA LYS A 219 1.14 -24.49 3.43
C LYS A 219 0.81 -23.04 3.78
N ALA A 220 1.37 -22.55 4.89
CA ALA A 220 1.22 -21.17 5.33
C ALA A 220 1.72 -20.16 4.30
N ASP A 221 2.79 -20.49 3.58
CA ASP A 221 3.36 -19.65 2.52
C ASP A 221 2.37 -19.29 1.39
N LEU A 222 1.39 -20.16 1.14
CA LEU A 222 0.38 -19.93 0.10
C LEU A 222 -0.75 -19.01 0.59
N ALA A 223 -1.07 -19.05 1.88
CA ALA A 223 -2.03 -18.11 2.46
C ALA A 223 -1.48 -16.67 2.41
N GLU A 224 -0.16 -16.52 2.60
CA GLU A 224 0.53 -15.22 2.63
C GLU A 224 0.87 -14.62 1.26
N ALA A 225 0.99 -15.47 0.24
CA ALA A 225 1.24 -15.14 -1.16
C ALA A 225 1.93 -13.78 -1.45
N GLN A 226 3.08 -13.49 -0.84
CA GLN A 226 3.83 -12.23 -1.06
C GLN A 226 4.39 -12.07 -2.49
N THR A 227 4.43 -13.15 -3.27
CA THR A 227 4.96 -13.14 -4.64
C THR A 227 3.85 -13.44 -5.63
N ALA A 228 3.87 -12.79 -6.79
CA ALA A 228 2.87 -12.98 -7.84
C ALA A 228 2.64 -14.46 -8.24
N GLU A 229 3.70 -15.28 -8.27
CA GLU A 229 3.58 -16.71 -8.58
C GLU A 229 2.79 -17.49 -7.52
N LYS A 230 3.01 -17.16 -6.23
CA LYS A 230 2.27 -17.77 -5.12
C LYS A 230 0.83 -17.29 -5.10
N ASP A 231 0.58 -16.03 -5.43
CA ASP A 231 -0.77 -15.47 -5.52
C ASP A 231 -1.57 -16.15 -6.65
N TRP A 232 -0.95 -16.32 -7.81
CA TRP A 232 -1.54 -17.07 -8.92
C TRP A 232 -1.85 -18.52 -8.53
N HIS A 233 -0.92 -19.18 -7.82
CA HIS A 233 -1.15 -20.53 -7.31
C HIS A 233 -2.27 -20.57 -6.26
N ARG A 234 -2.38 -19.54 -5.41
CA ARG A 234 -3.47 -19.41 -4.42
C ARG A 234 -4.82 -19.33 -5.12
N GLN A 235 -4.94 -18.48 -6.15
CA GLN A 235 -6.16 -18.31 -6.95
C GLN A 235 -6.55 -19.58 -7.73
N SER A 236 -5.59 -20.46 -8.00
CA SER A 236 -5.83 -21.74 -8.67
C SER A 236 -6.41 -22.82 -7.73
N LEU A 237 -6.36 -22.60 -6.42
CA LEU A 237 -6.88 -23.51 -5.42
C LEU A 237 -8.35 -23.21 -5.11
N TYR A 238 -9.05 -24.19 -4.54
CA TYR A 238 -10.43 -24.00 -4.13
C TYR A 238 -10.50 -23.09 -2.90
N SER A 239 -11.14 -21.95 -3.07
CA SER A 239 -11.33 -20.89 -2.07
C SER A 239 -12.34 -21.23 -0.97
N GLY A 240 -13.10 -22.32 -1.12
CA GLY A 240 -14.24 -22.63 -0.25
C GLY A 240 -15.58 -22.31 -0.92
N PRO A 241 -16.70 -22.73 -0.32
CA PRO A 241 -18.04 -22.31 -0.76
C PRO A 241 -18.29 -20.85 -0.37
N ALA A 242 -19.33 -20.23 -0.94
CA ALA A 242 -19.80 -18.93 -0.46
C ALA A 242 -20.20 -19.04 1.02
N TYR A 243 -19.65 -18.16 1.87
CA TYR A 243 -19.83 -18.25 3.33
C TYR A 243 -21.29 -18.22 3.75
N GLY A 244 -22.10 -17.35 3.13
CA GLY A 244 -23.55 -17.25 3.41
C GLY A 244 -24.37 -18.50 3.05
N ASN A 245 -23.81 -19.46 2.32
CA ASN A 245 -24.46 -20.75 2.05
C ASN A 245 -24.10 -21.83 3.09
N LEU A 246 -23.20 -21.54 4.03
CA LEU A 246 -22.89 -22.44 5.14
C LEU A 246 -24.06 -22.49 6.13
N ASP A 247 -24.13 -23.57 6.89
CA ASP A 247 -25.07 -23.69 8.00
C ASP A 247 -24.89 -22.56 9.03
N GLU A 248 -25.99 -22.02 9.54
CA GLU A 248 -25.98 -20.87 10.46
C GLU A 248 -25.20 -21.16 11.75
N GLU A 249 -25.31 -22.38 12.30
CA GLU A 249 -24.55 -22.75 13.50
C GLU A 249 -23.04 -22.80 13.20
N LEU A 250 -22.66 -23.23 12.00
CA LEU A 250 -21.26 -23.24 11.57
C LEU A 250 -20.70 -21.83 11.41
N GLN A 251 -21.49 -20.88 10.88
CA GLN A 251 -21.08 -19.48 10.76
C GLN A 251 -20.81 -18.86 12.14
N VAL A 252 -21.74 -19.01 13.08
CA VAL A 252 -21.58 -18.54 14.47
C VAL A 252 -20.35 -19.16 15.14
N LEU A 253 -20.04 -20.43 14.87
CA LEU A 253 -18.84 -21.08 15.39
C LEU A 253 -17.55 -20.49 14.81
N PHE A 254 -17.53 -20.05 13.54
CA PHE A 254 -16.37 -19.37 12.97
C PHE A 254 -16.15 -17.99 13.59
N GLU A 255 -17.21 -17.23 13.83
CA GLU A 255 -17.13 -15.94 14.52
C GLU A 255 -16.55 -16.11 15.92
N ARG A 256 -17.11 -17.02 16.72
CA ARG A 256 -16.60 -17.35 18.06
C ARG A 256 -15.17 -17.86 18.04
N TYR A 257 -14.80 -18.62 17.00
CA TYR A 257 -13.43 -19.11 16.81
C TYR A 257 -12.44 -17.96 16.61
N LEU A 258 -12.80 -16.89 15.89
CA LEU A 258 -11.98 -15.69 15.75
C LEU A 258 -11.98 -14.85 17.03
N GLU A 259 -13.11 -14.72 17.72
CA GLU A 259 -13.23 -13.95 18.95
C GLU A 259 -12.33 -14.51 20.07
N GLU A 260 -12.30 -15.84 20.27
CA GLU A 260 -11.39 -16.50 21.24
C GLU A 260 -9.90 -16.23 20.95
N ARG A 261 -9.58 -15.89 19.70
CA ARG A 261 -8.23 -15.58 19.22
C ARG A 261 -7.89 -14.09 19.31
N GLY A 262 -8.82 -13.28 19.79
CA GLY A 262 -8.66 -11.84 20.04
C GLY A 262 -9.12 -10.94 18.91
N PHE A 263 -9.91 -11.44 17.97
CA PHE A 263 -10.67 -10.61 17.04
C PHE A 263 -11.98 -10.21 17.71
N ASN A 264 -11.90 -9.22 18.59
CA ASN A 264 -13.03 -8.70 19.37
C ASN A 264 -13.46 -7.31 18.87
N ALA A 265 -14.55 -6.80 19.45
CA ALA A 265 -15.08 -5.49 19.08
C ALA A 265 -14.08 -4.33 19.27
N GLU A 266 -13.26 -4.40 20.32
CA GLU A 266 -12.24 -3.39 20.58
C GLU A 266 -11.19 -3.33 19.45
N LEU A 267 -10.73 -4.49 18.96
CA LEU A 267 -9.82 -4.54 17.82
C LEU A 267 -10.49 -4.05 16.54
N ALA A 268 -11.76 -4.42 16.31
CA ALA A 268 -12.51 -3.99 15.14
C ALA A 268 -12.67 -2.46 15.08
N ASN A 269 -12.85 -1.80 16.22
CA ASN A 269 -12.97 -0.33 16.30
C ASN A 269 -11.62 0.39 16.14
N ILE A 270 -10.53 -0.18 16.67
CA ILE A 270 -9.20 0.45 16.62
C ILE A 270 -8.54 0.34 15.24
N ILE A 271 -8.90 -0.65 14.42
CA ILE A 271 -8.30 -0.83 13.09
C ILE A 271 -8.58 0.38 12.16
N PRO A 272 -9.82 0.87 12.00
CA PRO A 272 -10.10 2.10 11.27
C PRO A 272 -9.31 3.30 11.78
N ASP A 273 -9.28 3.54 13.10
CA ASP A 273 -8.52 4.63 13.71
C ASP A 273 -7.01 4.52 13.40
N TYR A 274 -6.47 3.30 13.46
CA TYR A 274 -5.09 3.03 13.10
C TYR A 274 -4.79 3.42 11.66
N ILE A 275 -5.69 3.08 10.73
CA ILE A 275 -5.55 3.40 9.32
C ILE A 275 -5.54 4.92 9.14
N THR A 276 -6.45 5.66 9.77
CA THR A 276 -6.51 7.12 9.69
C THR A 276 -5.21 7.76 10.19
N VAL A 277 -4.70 7.32 11.34
CA VAL A 277 -3.42 7.83 11.89
C VAL A 277 -2.23 7.48 11.00
N LYS A 278 -2.22 6.27 10.41
CA LYS A 278 -1.15 5.85 9.51
C LYS A 278 -1.20 6.60 8.18
N GLU A 279 -2.39 6.80 7.61
CA GLU A 279 -2.60 7.59 6.39
C GLU A 279 -1.96 8.97 6.56
N GLN A 280 -2.30 9.68 7.63
CA GLN A 280 -1.82 11.04 7.85
C GLN A 280 -0.28 11.11 7.94
N LYS A 281 0.32 10.10 8.57
CA LYS A 281 1.80 9.97 8.65
C LYS A 281 2.42 9.67 7.29
N GLU A 282 1.78 8.85 6.47
CA GLU A 282 2.25 8.57 5.11
C GLU A 282 2.04 9.78 4.19
N TYR A 283 0.96 10.53 4.36
CA TYR A 283 0.67 11.76 3.62
C TYR A 283 1.74 12.84 3.90
N THR A 284 2.02 13.11 5.18
CA THR A 284 3.09 14.05 5.55
C THR A 284 4.46 13.61 5.05
N ARG A 285 4.78 12.31 5.12
CA ARG A 285 6.00 11.75 4.53
C ARG A 285 6.04 11.89 3.01
N TRP A 286 4.91 11.71 2.34
CA TRP A 286 4.79 11.87 0.90
C TRP A 286 5.04 13.34 0.51
N LEU A 287 4.40 14.30 1.18
CA LEU A 287 4.64 15.73 0.98
C LEU A 287 6.13 16.08 1.14
N GLU A 288 6.79 15.56 2.18
CA GLU A 288 8.23 15.73 2.38
C GLU A 288 9.07 15.18 1.22
N THR A 289 8.73 13.98 0.75
CA THR A 289 9.48 13.28 -0.29
C THR A 289 9.31 13.98 -1.64
N VAL A 290 8.09 14.40 -1.97
CA VAL A 290 7.78 15.16 -3.19
C VAL A 290 8.46 16.53 -3.13
N LYS A 291 8.39 17.23 -2.00
CA LYS A 291 9.12 18.50 -1.82
C LYS A 291 10.63 18.33 -2.04
N LYS A 292 11.24 17.30 -1.42
CA LYS A 292 12.67 16.99 -1.61
C LYS A 292 13.00 16.72 -3.07
N PHE A 293 12.11 16.06 -3.82
CA PHE A 293 12.27 15.80 -5.25
C PHE A 293 12.16 17.07 -6.10
N VAL A 294 11.15 17.91 -5.86
CA VAL A 294 10.92 19.16 -6.61
C VAL A 294 12.05 20.18 -6.34
N SER A 295 12.60 20.20 -5.12
CA SER A 295 13.74 21.05 -4.77
C SER A 295 15.13 20.48 -5.13
N ALA A 296 15.21 19.25 -5.68
CA ALA A 296 16.46 18.54 -6.00
C ALA A 296 17.08 18.93 -7.35
#